data_AF-A0A9E5RJC2-F1
#
_entry.id   AF-A0A9E5RJC2-F1
#
_cell.length_a   1.000
_cell.length_b   1.000
_cell.length_c   1.000
_cell.angle_alpha   90.00
_cell.angle_beta   90.00
_cell.angle_gamma   90.00
#
_symmetry.space_group_name_H-M   'P 1'
#
loop_
_entity.id
_entity.type
_entity.pdbx_description
1 polymer ?
#
loop_
_entity_poly.entity_id
_entity_poly.type
_entity_poly.pdbx_seq_one_letter_code
_entity_poly.pdbx_strand_id
1 'polypeptide(L)' 'SHRLVAIFEQDESGRSSRIMVGLDVFQNDPHWRSYILFHEYFHGDNGAGLGASHQTGWTGLVAAMILQNAEHQA' A
#
# COMPACT_ATOMS: atom_id res chain seq x y z
N SER A 1 9.10 -1.19 10.82
CA SER A 1 8.08 -1.80 9.93
C SER A 1 6.85 -0.91 9.75
N HIS A 2 6.31 -0.25 10.78
CA HIS A 2 5.06 0.54 10.70
C HIS A 2 4.93 1.48 9.49
N ARG A 3 5.97 2.27 9.16
CA ARG A 3 5.93 3.17 8.00
C ARG A 3 5.76 2.46 6.65
N LEU A 4 6.30 1.24 6.50
CA LEU A 4 6.16 0.45 5.27
C LEU A 4 4.76 -0.18 5.18
N VAL A 5 4.21 -0.63 6.30
CA VAL A 5 2.85 -1.16 6.36
C VAL A 5 1.81 -0.07 6.05
N ALA A 6 2.01 1.14 6.60
CA ALA A 6 1.14 2.30 6.36
C ALA A 6 1.05 2.76 4.89
N ILE A 7 1.91 2.28 4.00
CA ILE A 7 1.80 2.53 2.55
C ILE A 7 0.57 1.82 1.96
N PHE A 8 0.20 0.67 2.53
CA PHE A 8 -0.88 -0.21 2.07
C PHE A 8 -2.20 -0.01 2.83
N GLU A 9 -2.20 0.82 3.88
CA GLU A 9 -3.38 1.11 4.68
C GLU A 9 -4.22 2.23 4.04
N GLN A 10 -5.54 2.11 4.15
CA GLN A 10 -6.45 3.21 3.85
C GLN A 10 -6.34 4.29 4.93
N ASP A 11 -6.58 5.54 4.57
CA ASP A 11 -6.66 6.60 5.57
C ASP A 11 -8.01 6.62 6.29
N GLU A 12 -8.10 7.41 7.37
CA GLU A 12 -9.33 7.56 8.17
C GLU A 12 -10.53 8.11 7.37
N SER A 13 -10.28 8.73 6.21
CA SER A 13 -11.32 9.22 5.31
C SER A 13 -11.83 8.17 4.32
N GLY A 14 -11.30 6.94 4.38
CA GLY A 14 -11.63 5.86 3.45
C GLY A 14 -11.11 6.11 2.03
N ARG A 15 -10.10 6.98 1.87
CA ARG A 15 -9.36 7.10 0.61
C ARG A 15 -8.44 5.90 0.46
N SER A 16 -8.21 5.52 -0.80
CA SER A 16 -7.35 4.40 -1.16
C SER A 16 -5.94 4.57 -0.57
N SER A 17 -5.27 3.43 -0.39
CA SER A 17 -3.91 3.35 0.16
C SER A 17 -2.89 4.26 -0.55
N ARG A 18 -1.86 4.71 0.20
CA ARG A 18 -0.84 5.66 -0.31
C ARG A 18 -0.11 5.15 -1.55
N ILE A 19 0.00 3.83 -1.69
CA ILE A 19 0.58 3.19 -2.88
C ILE A 19 -0.17 3.55 -4.17
N MET A 20 -1.45 3.94 -4.11
CA MET A 20 -2.25 4.34 -5.28
C MET A 20 -2.15 5.84 -5.62
N VAL A 21 -1.32 6.62 -4.91
CA VAL A 21 -1.15 8.06 -5.20
C VAL A 21 -0.71 8.26 -6.66
N GLY A 22 -1.47 9.07 -7.40
CA GLY A 22 -1.23 9.34 -8.82
C GLY A 22 -1.95 8.39 -9.79
N LEU A 23 -2.63 7.36 -9.28
CA LEU A 23 -3.49 6.45 -10.05
C LEU A 23 -4.96 6.77 -9.77
N ASP A 24 -5.49 7.80 -10.43
CA ASP A 24 -6.80 8.41 -10.12
C ASP A 24 -7.96 7.40 -9.99
N VAL A 25 -8.05 6.44 -10.92
CA VAL A 25 -9.06 5.37 -10.89
C VAL A 25 -8.93 4.53 -9.61
N PHE A 26 -7.73 4.04 -9.30
CA PHE A 26 -7.49 3.21 -8.12
C PHE A 26 -7.49 4.01 -6.82
N GLN A 27 -7.40 5.34 -6.90
CA GLN A 27 -7.41 6.21 -5.74
C GLN A 27 -8.83 6.64 -5.35
N ASN A 28 -9.65 7.00 -6.35
CA ASN A 28 -10.91 7.72 -6.14
C ASN A 28 -12.14 6.94 -6.58
N ASP A 29 -12.04 5.98 -7.51
CA ASP A 29 -13.20 5.21 -7.95
C ASP A 29 -13.67 4.24 -6.83
N PRO A 30 -14.93 4.32 -6.37
CA PRO A 30 -15.45 3.44 -5.33
C PRO A 30 -15.36 1.95 -5.63
N HIS A 31 -15.37 1.58 -6.92
CA HIS A 31 -15.24 0.19 -7.37
C HIS A 31 -13.78 -0.27 -7.34
N TRP A 32 -12.82 0.65 -7.50
CA TRP A 32 -11.40 0.31 -7.64
C TRP A 32 -10.53 0.57 -6.42
N ARG A 33 -10.97 1.46 -5.51
CA ARG A 33 -10.19 1.89 -4.33
C ARG A 33 -9.81 0.80 -3.33
N SER A 34 -10.43 -0.38 -3.43
CA SER A 34 -10.10 -1.54 -2.59
C SER A 34 -9.18 -2.56 -3.28
N TYR A 35 -8.87 -2.37 -4.56
CA TYR A 35 -7.95 -3.24 -5.31
C TYR A 35 -6.54 -2.66 -5.28
N ILE A 36 -5.75 -3.12 -4.32
CA ILE A 36 -4.39 -2.66 -4.11
C ILE A 36 -3.46 -3.33 -5.14
N LEU A 37 -2.73 -2.53 -5.89
CA LEU A 37 -1.63 -2.98 -6.75
C LEU A 37 -0.32 -3.06 -5.97
N PHE A 38 0.51 -4.04 -6.33
CA PHE A 38 1.88 -4.15 -5.86
C PHE A 38 2.83 -3.58 -6.92
N HIS A 39 3.74 -2.72 -6.51
CA HIS A 39 4.66 -2.00 -7.38
C HIS A 39 6.12 -2.40 -7.11
N GLU A 40 7.00 -2.10 -8.05
CA GLU A 40 8.42 -2.48 -7.96
C GLU A 40 9.19 -1.68 -6.92
N TYR A 41 8.84 -0.41 -6.68
CA TYR A 41 9.44 0.44 -5.64
C TYR A 41 8.45 1.52 -5.16
N PHE A 42 8.77 2.17 -4.04
CA PHE A 42 7.92 3.18 -3.41
C PHE A 42 8.61 4.54 -3.36
N HIS A 43 7.85 5.61 -3.63
CA HIS A 43 8.33 6.98 -3.47
C HIS A 43 8.53 7.31 -1.98
N GLY A 44 9.73 7.76 -1.60
CA GLY A 44 10.10 7.95 -0.18
C GLY A 44 9.26 8.98 0.57
N ASP A 45 8.80 10.03 -0.11
CA ASP A 45 8.04 11.11 0.53
C ASP A 45 6.54 10.81 0.70
N ASN A 46 5.86 10.34 -0.36
CA ASN A 46 4.41 10.18 -0.36
C ASN A 46 3.93 8.72 -0.35
N GLY A 47 4.83 7.74 -0.53
CA GLY A 47 4.51 6.32 -0.53
C GLY A 47 3.90 5.79 -1.83
N ALA A 48 3.88 6.59 -2.91
CA ALA A 48 3.34 6.16 -4.20
C ALA A 48 4.07 4.92 -4.74
N GLY A 49 3.32 3.97 -5.31
CA GLY A 49 3.87 2.84 -6.03
C GLY A 49 4.42 3.27 -7.41
N LEU A 50 5.63 2.84 -7.73
CA LEU A 50 6.33 3.20 -8.95
C LEU A 50 6.92 1.97 -9.66
N GLY A 51 7.24 2.12 -10.95
CA GLY A 51 7.71 1.02 -11.78
C GLY A 51 6.57 0.07 -12.20
N ALA A 52 6.93 -1.16 -12.56
CA ALA A 52 5.94 -2.14 -12.98
C ALA A 52 4.95 -2.47 -11.86
N SER A 53 3.65 -2.44 -12.18
CA SER A 53 2.60 -2.97 -11.32
C SER A 53 2.57 -4.50 -11.37
N HIS A 54 1.83 -5.14 -10.46
CA HIS A 54 1.71 -6.60 -10.32
C HIS A 54 3.03 -7.29 -9.91
N GLN A 55 3.97 -6.53 -9.36
CA GLN A 55 5.19 -7.09 -8.78
C GLN A 55 4.89 -7.62 -7.38
N THR A 56 4.32 -8.83 -7.28
CA THR A 56 3.99 -9.48 -6.00
C THR A 56 5.12 -10.39 -5.49
N GLY A 57 6.36 -10.02 -5.79
CA GLY A 57 7.56 -10.69 -5.29
C GLY A 57 7.91 -10.21 -3.88
N TRP A 58 9.04 -9.51 -3.75
CA TRP A 58 9.54 -9.05 -2.45
C TRP A 58 8.57 -8.10 -1.73
N THR A 59 7.75 -7.33 -2.45
CA THR A 59 6.73 -6.44 -1.85
C THR A 59 5.62 -7.19 -1.12
N GLY A 60 5.40 -8.47 -1.46
CA GLY A 60 4.49 -9.35 -0.72
C GLY A 60 4.92 -9.58 0.73
N LEU A 61 6.19 -9.33 1.07
CA LEU A 61 6.70 -9.41 2.45
C LEU A 61 6.01 -8.41 3.40
N VAL A 62 5.26 -7.43 2.89
CA VAL A 62 4.41 -6.58 3.73
C VAL A 62 3.44 -7.41 4.58
N ALA A 63 2.94 -8.55 4.10
CA ALA A 63 2.07 -9.43 4.87
C ALA A 63 2.76 -9.95 6.15
N ALA A 64 4.04 -10.34 6.06
CA ALA A 64 4.82 -10.74 7.22
C ALA A 64 5.04 -9.57 8.19
N MET A 65 5.26 -8.35 7.67
CA MET A 65 5.39 -7.15 8.50
C MET A 65 4.10 -6.78 9.23
N ILE A 66 2.93 -7.00 8.61
CA ILE A 66 1.63 -6.80 9.25
C ILE A 66 1.47 -7.75 10.44
N LEU A 67 1.78 -9.05 10.24
CA LEU A 67 1.72 -10.06 11.31
C LEU A 67 2.66 -9.69 12.47
N GLN A 68 3.91 -9.33 12.15
CA GLN A 68 4.88 -8.91 13.16
C GLN A 68 4.41 -7.66 13.94
N ASN A 69 3.82 -6.68 13.25
CA ASN A 69 3.29 -5.49 13.92
C ASN A 69 2.14 -5.85 14.88
N ALA A 70 1.26 -6.77 14.50
CA ALA A 70 0.16 -7.22 15.34
C ALA A 70 0.65 -7.95 16.60
N GLU A 71 1.67 -8.80 16.47
CA GLU A 71 2.30 -9.49 17.61
C GLU A 71 2.97 -8.51 18.59
N HIS A 72 3.60 -7.45 18.09
CA HIS A 72 4.25 -6.44 18.93
C HIS A 72 3.28 -5.49 19.64
N GLN A 73 2.02 -5.43 19.19
CA GLN A 73 0.98 -4.58 19.78
C GLN A 73 0.07 -5.31 20.78
N ALA A 74 0.23 -6.63 20.92
CA ALA A 74 -0.45 -7.47 21.90
C ALA A 74 0.32 -7.55 23.23
#